data_AF-G3YF72-F1
#
_entry.id   AF-G3YF72-F1
#
_cell.length_a   1.000
_cell.length_b   1.000
_cell.length_c   1.000
_cell.angle_alpha   90.00
_cell.angle_beta   90.00
_cell.angle_gamma   90.00
#
_symmetry.space_group_name_H-M   'P 1'
#
loop_
_entity.id
_entity.type
_entity.pdbx_description
1 polymer ?
#
loop_
_entity_poly.entity_id
_entity_poly.type
_entity_poly.pdbx_seq_one_letter_code
_entity_poly.pdbx_strand_id
1 'polypeptide(L)'
;IDTRLLEATLLHHYYTNTHSTLVEDENSRLDWQVNLTKVASTQSFALDSLLAFTALHLAYLEPNRRQAWTLVAFNYSDKACSMLSQVIGRLSAATADAAIVCSIYIVLFAIAQYRLCRPSTSYLDEVLRIAKLIRGCVLLSPNLLRLSITLCIPAHRPKHTELHPRRSLASQVLSQIQHPATNIPSHHHAAYTVSIQYILEKFDASKCPHGRPDMGAILLWPLFFPETFVTLLQERDLIARVIFLLYPLTLHFLKDTWFVGDLGERLGSELISPEEHIPPEWGEILGTM
;
A
#
# COMPACT_ATOMS: atom_id res chain seq x y z
N ILE A 1 -30.55 3.07 9.37
CA ILE A 1 -30.69 3.27 7.91
C ILE A 1 -31.00 1.91 7.31
N ASP A 2 -31.97 1.81 6.41
CA ASP A 2 -32.21 0.59 5.63
C ASP A 2 -30.90 0.17 4.92
N THR A 3 -30.49 -1.09 5.05
CA THR A 3 -29.24 -1.61 4.46
C THR A 3 -29.17 -1.32 2.96
N ARG A 4 -30.27 -1.47 2.22
CA ARG A 4 -30.29 -1.23 0.78
C ARG A 4 -30.10 0.25 0.45
N LEU A 5 -30.66 1.13 1.26
CA LEU A 5 -30.49 2.58 1.12
C LEU A 5 -29.06 3.01 1.47
N LEU A 6 -28.46 2.40 2.50
CA LEU A 6 -27.08 2.62 2.88
C LEU A 6 -26.13 2.23 1.74
N GLU A 7 -26.28 1.03 1.18
CA GLU A 7 -25.45 0.54 0.07
C GLU A 7 -25.59 1.40 -1.18
N ALA A 8 -26.82 1.80 -1.53
CA ALA A 8 -27.06 2.71 -2.65
C ALA A 8 -26.39 4.07 -2.42
N THR A 9 -26.42 4.60 -1.20
CA THR A 9 -25.77 5.87 -0.84
C THR A 9 -24.26 5.78 -0.97
N LEU A 10 -23.66 4.70 -0.44
CA LEU A 10 -22.22 4.46 -0.54
C LEU A 10 -21.80 4.29 -2.01
N LEU A 11 -22.48 3.43 -2.79
CA LEU A 11 -22.15 3.27 -4.21
C LEU A 11 -22.26 4.57 -4.98
N HIS A 12 -23.33 5.34 -4.76
CA HIS A 12 -23.49 6.65 -5.37
C HIS A 12 -22.29 7.57 -5.05
N HIS A 13 -21.89 7.63 -3.77
CA HIS A 13 -20.74 8.43 -3.35
C HIS A 13 -19.42 7.91 -3.95
N TYR A 14 -19.27 6.60 -4.12
CA TYR A 14 -18.11 6.04 -4.79
C TYR A 14 -17.99 6.53 -6.24
N TYR A 15 -19.06 6.38 -7.02
CA TYR A 15 -19.09 6.76 -8.44
C TYR A 15 -19.03 8.25 -8.69
N THR A 16 -19.38 9.09 -7.72
CA THR A 16 -19.39 10.56 -7.87
C THR A 16 -18.17 11.23 -7.24
N ASN A 17 -17.60 10.65 -6.18
CA ASN A 17 -16.52 11.27 -5.41
C ASN A 17 -15.34 10.32 -5.19
N THR A 18 -15.52 9.17 -4.53
CA THR A 18 -14.38 8.39 -4.02
C THR A 18 -13.41 7.92 -5.10
N HIS A 19 -13.90 7.39 -6.23
CA HIS A 19 -13.02 6.89 -7.30
C HIS A 19 -12.07 7.96 -7.84
N SER A 20 -12.53 9.21 -7.93
CA SER A 20 -11.73 10.33 -8.44
C SER A 20 -10.55 10.70 -7.52
N THR A 21 -10.60 10.29 -6.24
CA THR A 21 -9.52 10.51 -5.28
C THR A 21 -8.38 9.49 -5.40
N LEU A 22 -8.56 8.45 -6.22
CA LEU A 22 -7.62 7.34 -6.42
C LEU A 22 -6.88 7.43 -7.76
N VAL A 23 -7.11 8.50 -8.51
CA VAL A 23 -6.76 8.61 -9.93
C VAL A 23 -5.86 9.82 -10.15
N GLU A 24 -4.76 9.64 -10.86
CA GLU A 24 -3.86 10.73 -11.26
C GLU A 24 -4.11 11.21 -12.71
N ASP A 25 -4.82 10.43 -13.53
CA ASP A 25 -5.08 10.72 -14.95
C ASP A 25 -6.36 10.07 -15.53
N GLU A 26 -6.72 10.48 -16.74
CA GLU A 26 -7.95 10.02 -17.43
C GLU A 26 -8.01 8.52 -17.74
N ASN A 27 -6.88 7.86 -18.04
CA ASN A 27 -6.87 6.42 -18.36
C ASN A 27 -7.10 5.59 -17.10
N SER A 28 -6.41 5.91 -16.00
CA SER A 28 -6.65 5.27 -14.70
C SER A 28 -8.09 5.51 -14.20
N ARG A 29 -8.74 6.62 -14.59
CA ARG A 29 -10.13 6.90 -14.18
C ARG A 29 -11.10 5.81 -14.62
N LEU A 30 -10.97 5.34 -15.85
CA LEU A 30 -11.84 4.28 -16.38
C LEU A 30 -11.70 2.98 -15.59
N ASP A 31 -10.50 2.68 -15.08
CA ASP A 31 -10.29 1.47 -14.30
C ASP A 31 -10.94 1.53 -12.93
N TRP A 32 -10.68 2.60 -12.18
CA TRP A 32 -11.26 2.80 -10.85
C TRP A 32 -12.77 2.99 -10.91
N GLN A 33 -13.28 3.67 -11.94
CA GLN A 33 -14.71 3.94 -12.06
C GLN A 33 -15.48 2.76 -12.64
N VAL A 34 -14.91 2.01 -13.61
CA VAL A 34 -15.65 1.01 -14.40
C VAL A 34 -15.10 -0.41 -14.22
N ASN A 35 -13.80 -0.64 -14.41
CA ASN A 35 -13.28 -2.01 -14.44
C ASN A 35 -13.22 -2.65 -13.04
N LEU A 36 -12.64 -1.96 -12.07
CA LEU A 36 -12.53 -2.43 -10.69
C LEU A 36 -13.90 -2.54 -10.01
N THR A 37 -14.81 -1.60 -10.27
CA THR A 37 -16.19 -1.65 -9.75
C THR A 37 -16.99 -2.79 -10.36
N LYS A 38 -16.84 -3.03 -11.68
CA LYS A 38 -17.47 -4.18 -12.34
C LYS A 38 -16.98 -5.48 -11.73
N VAL A 39 -15.69 -5.65 -11.52
CA VAL A 39 -15.13 -6.84 -10.86
C VAL A 39 -15.64 -6.93 -9.41
N ALA A 40 -15.64 -5.83 -8.65
CA ALA A 40 -16.14 -5.80 -7.28
C ALA A 40 -17.61 -6.24 -7.20
N SER A 41 -18.43 -5.88 -8.19
CA SER A 41 -19.85 -6.27 -8.23
C SER A 41 -20.10 -7.76 -8.48
N THR A 42 -19.07 -8.54 -8.84
CA THR A 42 -19.22 -9.99 -9.09
C THR A 42 -19.25 -10.83 -7.82
N GLN A 43 -18.68 -10.32 -6.72
CA GLN A 43 -18.56 -11.06 -5.45
C GLN A 43 -18.82 -10.12 -4.27
N SER A 44 -19.64 -10.56 -3.31
CA SER A 44 -20.04 -9.73 -2.16
C SER A 44 -18.84 -9.19 -1.38
N PHE A 45 -17.80 -10.01 -1.14
CA PHE A 45 -16.64 -9.60 -0.36
C PHE A 45 -15.83 -8.46 -1.02
N ALA A 46 -15.77 -8.44 -2.35
CA ALA A 46 -15.08 -7.38 -3.08
C ALA A 46 -15.92 -6.09 -3.06
N LEU A 47 -17.25 -6.21 -3.21
CA LEU A 47 -18.16 -5.09 -3.02
C LEU A 47 -18.08 -4.53 -1.59
N ASP A 48 -18.10 -5.39 -0.57
CA ASP A 48 -17.99 -5.00 0.83
C ASP A 48 -16.72 -4.18 1.08
N SER A 49 -15.56 -4.60 0.54
CA SER A 49 -14.30 -3.85 0.69
C SER A 49 -14.35 -2.45 0.07
N LEU A 50 -15.00 -2.30 -1.09
CA LEU A 50 -15.21 -1.01 -1.76
C LEU A 50 -16.12 -0.10 -0.94
N LEU A 51 -17.21 -0.66 -0.39
CA LEU A 51 -18.14 0.06 0.48
C LEU A 51 -17.46 0.51 1.77
N ALA A 52 -16.60 -0.33 2.34
CA ALA A 52 -15.81 -0.02 3.53
C ALA A 52 -14.90 1.20 3.30
N PHE A 53 -14.13 1.19 2.21
CA PHE A 53 -13.26 2.32 1.87
C PHE A 53 -14.06 3.60 1.59
N THR A 54 -15.20 3.48 0.90
CA THR A 54 -16.10 4.59 0.62
C THR A 54 -16.68 5.21 1.90
N ALA A 55 -17.04 4.39 2.88
CA ALA A 55 -17.52 4.87 4.17
C ALA A 55 -16.43 5.63 4.93
N LEU A 56 -15.15 5.23 4.84
CA LEU A 56 -14.05 6.03 5.40
C LEU A 56 -13.88 7.38 4.70
N HIS A 57 -14.10 7.44 3.38
CA HIS A 57 -14.08 8.71 2.66
C HIS A 57 -15.18 9.67 3.16
N LEU A 58 -16.39 9.17 3.40
CA LEU A 58 -17.45 9.96 4.06
C LEU A 58 -17.07 10.35 5.50
N ALA A 59 -16.43 9.46 6.25
CA ALA A 59 -15.95 9.76 7.61
C ALA A 59 -14.90 10.89 7.63
N TYR A 60 -14.11 11.02 6.56
CA TYR A 60 -13.18 12.11 6.34
C TYR A 60 -13.92 13.43 6.04
N LEU A 61 -14.85 13.40 5.08
CA LEU A 61 -15.60 14.58 4.62
C LEU A 61 -16.64 15.11 5.63
N GLU A 62 -17.18 14.23 6.49
CA GLU A 62 -18.20 14.57 7.48
C GLU A 62 -17.72 14.36 8.92
N PRO A 63 -16.87 15.26 9.48
CA PRO A 63 -16.34 15.11 10.85
C PRO A 63 -17.42 14.92 11.92
N ASN A 64 -18.58 15.56 11.77
CA ASN A 64 -19.71 15.46 12.70
C ASN A 64 -20.34 14.06 12.74
N ARG A 65 -20.21 13.28 11.67
CA ARG A 65 -20.73 11.91 11.55
C ARG A 65 -19.63 10.87 11.45
N ARG A 66 -18.37 11.27 11.69
CA ARG A 66 -17.19 10.42 11.54
C ARG A 66 -17.34 9.07 12.23
N GLN A 67 -17.73 9.07 13.51
CA GLN A 67 -17.89 7.82 14.27
C GLN A 67 -18.93 6.88 13.64
N ALA A 68 -20.06 7.42 13.16
CA ALA A 68 -21.09 6.62 12.51
C ALA A 68 -20.59 6.02 11.19
N TRP A 69 -19.90 6.81 10.37
CA TRP A 69 -19.32 6.32 9.11
C TRP A 69 -18.19 5.33 9.34
N THR A 70 -17.33 5.57 10.32
CA THR A 70 -16.28 4.64 10.74
C THR A 70 -16.85 3.29 11.17
N LEU A 71 -17.95 3.27 11.94
CA LEU A 71 -18.62 2.02 12.31
C LEU A 71 -19.14 1.26 11.10
N VAL A 72 -19.76 1.96 10.14
CA VAL A 72 -20.19 1.37 8.86
C VAL A 72 -18.99 0.81 8.10
N ALA A 73 -17.89 1.56 8.06
CA ALA A 73 -16.69 1.18 7.36
C ALA A 73 -16.07 -0.12 7.92
N PHE A 74 -15.93 -0.21 9.25
CA PHE A 74 -15.45 -1.43 9.92
C PHE A 74 -16.38 -2.63 9.69
N ASN A 75 -17.70 -2.43 9.79
CA ASN A 75 -18.66 -3.52 9.53
C ASN A 75 -18.50 -4.14 8.13
N TYR A 76 -18.28 -3.32 7.11
CA TYR A 76 -18.05 -3.82 5.74
C TYR A 76 -16.64 -4.41 5.57
N SER A 77 -15.61 -3.82 6.19
CA SER A 77 -14.24 -4.36 6.17
C SER A 77 -14.15 -5.74 6.80
N ASP A 78 -14.82 -5.95 7.94
CA ASP A 78 -14.85 -7.24 8.64
C ASP A 78 -15.53 -8.33 7.80
N LYS A 79 -16.66 -8.00 7.14
CA LYS A 79 -17.34 -8.90 6.20
C LYS A 79 -16.41 -9.28 5.03
N ALA A 80 -15.77 -8.28 4.42
CA ALA A 80 -14.84 -8.48 3.32
C ALA A 80 -13.67 -9.38 3.71
N CYS A 81 -13.00 -9.08 4.84
CA CYS A 81 -11.87 -9.86 5.35
C CYS A 81 -12.27 -11.30 5.71
N SER A 82 -13.39 -11.48 6.41
CA SER A 82 -13.90 -12.80 6.79
C SER A 82 -14.18 -13.67 5.57
N MET A 83 -14.91 -13.13 4.59
CA MET A 83 -15.24 -13.86 3.36
C MET A 83 -14.02 -14.12 2.49
N LEU A 84 -13.12 -13.14 2.33
CA LEU A 84 -11.87 -13.33 1.58
C LEU A 84 -11.04 -14.48 2.18
N SER A 85 -10.96 -14.55 3.51
CA SER A 85 -10.21 -15.59 4.22
C SER A 85 -10.80 -17.00 3.98
N GLN A 86 -12.12 -17.11 3.85
CA GLN A 86 -12.79 -18.38 3.53
C GLN A 86 -12.59 -18.80 2.08
N VAL A 87 -12.59 -17.84 1.15
CA VAL A 87 -12.44 -18.10 -0.30
C VAL A 87 -10.97 -18.35 -0.67
N ILE A 88 -10.01 -17.79 0.07
CA ILE A 88 -8.56 -17.96 -0.18
C ILE A 88 -8.15 -19.44 -0.26
N GLY A 89 -8.70 -20.30 0.61
CA GLY A 89 -8.39 -21.74 0.60
C GLY A 89 -8.96 -22.51 -0.60
N ARG A 90 -9.82 -21.88 -1.41
CA ARG A 90 -10.49 -22.46 -2.59
C ARG A 90 -10.46 -21.52 -3.79
N LEU A 91 -9.44 -20.66 -3.86
CA LEU A 91 -9.31 -19.69 -4.95
C LEU A 91 -9.35 -20.38 -6.30
N SER A 92 -10.14 -19.81 -7.19
CA SER A 92 -10.29 -20.23 -8.58
C SER A 92 -10.06 -19.04 -9.49
N ALA A 93 -9.79 -19.29 -10.78
CA ALA A 93 -9.67 -18.22 -11.77
C ALA A 93 -10.90 -17.30 -11.79
N ALA A 94 -12.08 -17.81 -11.44
CA ALA A 94 -13.33 -17.03 -11.39
C ALA A 94 -13.42 -16.08 -10.18
N THR A 95 -12.68 -16.34 -9.10
CA THR A 95 -12.72 -15.55 -7.85
C THR A 95 -11.45 -14.75 -7.62
N ALA A 96 -10.35 -15.09 -8.31
CA ALA A 96 -9.05 -14.45 -8.17
C ALA A 96 -9.09 -12.94 -8.45
N ASP A 97 -9.81 -12.52 -9.50
CA ASP A 97 -9.94 -11.10 -9.84
C ASP A 97 -10.64 -10.31 -8.73
N ALA A 98 -11.77 -10.80 -8.24
CA ALA A 98 -12.48 -10.19 -7.12
C ALA A 98 -11.63 -10.19 -5.84
N ALA A 99 -10.84 -11.25 -5.60
CA ALA A 99 -9.93 -11.35 -4.45
C ALA A 99 -8.82 -10.30 -4.52
N ILE A 100 -8.26 -10.03 -5.71
CA ILE A 100 -7.30 -8.94 -5.93
C ILE A 100 -7.95 -7.57 -5.72
N VAL A 101 -9.15 -7.34 -6.25
CA VAL A 101 -9.86 -6.06 -6.04
C VAL A 101 -10.15 -5.83 -4.56
N CYS A 102 -10.66 -6.86 -3.87
CA CYS A 102 -10.89 -6.82 -2.43
C CYS A 102 -9.62 -6.45 -1.66
N SER A 103 -8.52 -7.12 -2.01
CA SER A 103 -7.20 -6.90 -1.45
C SER A 103 -6.71 -5.45 -1.61
N ILE A 104 -6.87 -4.86 -2.79
CA ILE A 104 -6.51 -3.45 -3.05
C ILE A 104 -7.31 -2.51 -2.13
N TYR A 105 -8.63 -2.69 -2.03
CA TYR A 105 -9.45 -1.86 -1.14
C TYR A 105 -9.15 -2.08 0.34
N ILE A 106 -8.76 -3.28 0.76
CA ILE A 106 -8.30 -3.55 2.13
C ILE A 106 -7.01 -2.77 2.43
N VAL A 107 -6.04 -2.71 1.51
CA VAL A 107 -4.84 -1.87 1.67
C VAL A 107 -5.23 -0.40 1.81
N LEU A 108 -6.06 0.11 0.91
CA LEU A 108 -6.51 1.49 0.94
C LEU A 108 -7.27 1.82 2.25
N PHE A 109 -8.12 0.90 2.70
CA PHE A 109 -8.83 0.99 3.96
C PHE A 109 -7.86 1.05 5.15
N ALA A 110 -6.86 0.17 5.21
CA ALA A 110 -5.89 0.15 6.31
C ALA A 110 -5.06 1.44 6.38
N ILE A 111 -4.73 2.02 5.23
CA ILE A 111 -4.04 3.32 5.16
C ILE A 111 -4.95 4.43 5.68
N ALA A 112 -6.18 4.51 5.16
CA ALA A 112 -7.19 5.49 5.57
C ALA A 112 -7.54 5.40 7.07
N GLN A 113 -7.73 4.18 7.59
CA GLN A 113 -8.07 3.96 8.99
C GLN A 113 -6.94 4.43 9.90
N TYR A 114 -5.67 4.21 9.50
CA TYR A 114 -4.54 4.57 10.33
C TYR A 114 -4.44 6.08 10.49
N ARG A 115 -4.80 6.83 9.45
CA ARG A 115 -4.96 8.29 9.51
C ARG A 115 -6.16 8.73 10.35
N LEU A 116 -7.34 8.15 10.11
CA LEU A 116 -8.59 8.65 10.67
C LEU A 116 -8.85 8.20 12.11
N CYS A 117 -8.54 6.95 12.43
CA CYS A 117 -8.92 6.29 13.67
C CYS A 117 -7.75 6.14 14.65
N ARG A 118 -6.50 6.25 14.16
CA ARG A 118 -5.28 6.08 14.97
C ARG A 118 -5.33 4.83 15.85
N PRO A 119 -5.43 3.63 15.23
CA PRO A 119 -5.48 2.39 15.99
C PRO A 119 -4.19 2.21 16.80
N SER A 120 -4.27 1.51 17.93
CA SER A 120 -3.13 1.22 18.80
C SER A 120 -2.20 0.13 18.27
N THR A 121 -2.61 -0.58 17.20
CA THR A 121 -1.84 -1.63 16.56
C THR A 121 -0.74 -1.03 15.69
N SER A 122 0.39 -1.74 15.57
CA SER A 122 1.47 -1.38 14.63
C SER A 122 0.94 -1.31 13.21
N TYR A 123 1.28 -0.25 12.46
CA TYR A 123 0.96 -0.19 11.03
C TYR A 123 1.75 -1.25 10.25
N LEU A 124 3.00 -1.53 10.65
CA LEU A 124 3.83 -2.57 10.06
C LEU A 124 3.12 -3.94 10.15
N ASP A 125 2.60 -4.31 11.33
CA ASP A 125 1.90 -5.58 11.49
C ASP A 125 0.67 -5.69 10.57
N GLU A 126 -0.10 -4.60 10.46
CA GLU A 126 -1.28 -4.57 9.60
C GLU A 126 -0.93 -4.67 8.11
N VAL A 127 0.10 -3.95 7.68
CA VAL A 127 0.62 -4.02 6.30
C VAL A 127 1.14 -5.43 5.98
N LEU A 128 1.89 -6.05 6.89
CA LEU A 128 2.41 -7.41 6.71
C LEU A 128 1.28 -8.45 6.69
N ARG A 129 0.24 -8.27 7.52
CA ARG A 129 -0.97 -9.10 7.50
C ARG A 129 -1.66 -9.03 6.15
N ILE A 130 -1.84 -7.83 5.62
CA ILE A 130 -2.45 -7.62 4.30
C ILE A 130 -1.56 -8.19 3.20
N ALA A 131 -0.25 -7.95 3.23
CA ALA A 131 0.72 -8.50 2.27
C ALA A 131 0.63 -10.03 2.15
N LYS A 132 0.52 -10.74 3.28
CA LYS A 132 0.33 -12.19 3.29
C LYS A 132 -0.97 -12.62 2.61
N LEU A 133 -2.08 -11.90 2.82
CA LEU A 133 -3.36 -12.17 2.17
C LEU A 133 -3.28 -11.98 0.64
N ILE A 134 -2.64 -10.91 0.17
CA ILE A 134 -2.61 -10.58 -1.27
C ILE A 134 -1.70 -11.54 -2.06
N ARG A 135 -0.56 -11.96 -1.50
CA ARG A 135 0.35 -12.91 -2.17
C ARG A 135 -0.35 -14.22 -2.56
N GLY A 136 -1.29 -14.71 -1.74
CA GLY A 136 -2.09 -15.88 -2.06
C GLY A 136 -2.97 -15.69 -3.31
N CYS A 137 -3.45 -14.46 -3.56
CA CYS A 137 -4.30 -14.15 -4.71
C CYS A 137 -3.49 -13.92 -6.00
N VAL A 138 -2.28 -13.35 -5.90
CA VAL A 138 -1.43 -12.98 -7.04
C VAL A 138 -1.06 -14.17 -7.93
N LEU A 139 -0.86 -15.35 -7.33
CA LEU A 139 -0.45 -16.57 -8.06
C LEU A 139 -1.50 -17.05 -9.08
N LEU A 140 -2.77 -16.66 -8.90
CA LEU A 140 -3.90 -17.18 -9.68
C LEU A 140 -4.49 -16.18 -10.68
N SER A 141 -4.18 -14.89 -10.55
CA SER A 141 -4.51 -13.86 -11.56
C SER A 141 -3.38 -12.82 -11.68
N PRO A 142 -2.24 -13.19 -12.31
CA PRO A 142 -1.10 -12.29 -12.47
C PRO A 142 -1.42 -11.10 -13.38
N ASN A 143 -2.42 -11.23 -14.25
CA ASN A 143 -2.77 -10.21 -15.24
C ASN A 143 -3.51 -9.02 -14.64
N LEU A 144 -4.36 -9.20 -13.62
CA LEU A 144 -5.13 -8.08 -13.05
C LEU A 144 -4.27 -7.20 -12.13
N LEU A 145 -3.30 -7.79 -11.42
CA LEU A 145 -2.26 -7.03 -10.73
C LEU A 145 -1.37 -6.27 -11.72
N ARG A 146 -0.95 -6.91 -12.81
CA ARG A 146 -0.23 -6.22 -13.89
C ARG A 146 -1.06 -5.09 -14.48
N LEU A 147 -2.37 -5.29 -14.68
CA LEU A 147 -3.29 -4.28 -15.20
C LEU A 147 -3.38 -3.07 -14.26
N SER A 148 -3.59 -3.32 -12.97
CA SER A 148 -3.65 -2.29 -11.93
C SER A 148 -2.33 -1.51 -11.82
N ILE A 149 -1.18 -2.20 -11.90
CA ILE A 149 0.17 -1.60 -11.85
C ILE A 149 0.56 -0.89 -13.16
N THR A 150 0.00 -1.28 -14.31
CA THR A 150 0.34 -0.72 -15.64
C THR A 150 -0.49 0.51 -15.98
N LEU A 151 -1.76 0.57 -15.55
CA LEU A 151 -2.68 1.67 -15.88
C LEU A 151 -2.42 2.93 -15.06
N CYS A 152 -1.87 2.73 -13.87
CA CYS A 152 -1.10 3.64 -13.05
C CYS A 152 0.04 4.45 -13.76
N ILE A 153 0.26 4.26 -15.07
CA ILE A 153 1.27 4.98 -15.87
C ILE A 153 0.58 5.62 -17.09
N PRO A 154 0.49 6.96 -17.15
CA PRO A 154 -0.03 7.67 -18.32
C PRO A 154 0.84 8.86 -18.77
N ALA A 155 0.75 9.14 -20.07
CA ALA A 155 1.66 10.00 -20.81
C ALA A 155 1.44 11.53 -20.64
N HIS A 156 2.57 12.27 -20.56
CA HIS A 156 2.82 13.68 -20.95
C HIS A 156 2.37 14.86 -20.04
N ARG A 157 3.33 15.50 -19.34
CA ARG A 157 3.75 16.94 -19.33
C ARG A 157 4.52 17.32 -18.02
N PRO A 158 5.29 18.43 -17.91
CA PRO A 158 6.49 18.46 -17.04
C PRO A 158 6.34 19.16 -15.67
N LYS A 159 7.10 18.71 -14.65
CA LYS A 159 8.17 19.45 -13.91
C LYS A 159 8.78 18.62 -12.74
N HIS A 160 10.03 18.97 -12.39
CA HIS A 160 11.09 18.22 -11.67
C HIS A 160 11.06 18.16 -10.11
N THR A 161 11.95 17.30 -9.56
CA THR A 161 13.01 17.55 -8.52
C THR A 161 12.98 16.93 -7.10
N GLU A 162 12.17 15.92 -6.77
CA GLU A 162 12.25 15.32 -5.41
C GLU A 162 12.61 13.82 -5.36
N LEU A 163 12.64 13.10 -6.48
CA LEU A 163 12.96 11.66 -6.48
C LEU A 163 14.46 11.35 -6.42
N HIS A 164 15.32 12.28 -6.85
CA HIS A 164 16.77 12.08 -6.92
C HIS A 164 17.41 11.72 -5.56
N PRO A 165 17.12 12.45 -4.45
CA PRO A 165 17.73 12.17 -3.15
C PRO A 165 17.34 10.80 -2.56
N ARG A 166 16.08 10.37 -2.76
CA ARG A 166 15.58 9.09 -2.23
C ARG A 166 16.08 7.90 -3.04
N ARG A 167 16.21 8.06 -4.36
CA ARG A 167 16.86 7.04 -5.19
C ARG A 167 18.35 6.92 -4.85
N SER A 168 19.05 8.03 -4.63
CA SER A 168 20.45 7.96 -4.18
C SER A 168 20.55 7.23 -2.85
N LEU A 169 19.63 7.48 -1.92
CA LEU A 169 19.58 6.78 -0.63
C LEU A 169 19.34 5.26 -0.80
N ALA A 170 18.35 4.85 -1.60
CA ALA A 170 18.11 3.43 -1.89
C ALA A 170 19.33 2.76 -2.54
N SER A 171 20.05 3.47 -3.43
CA SER A 171 21.28 2.96 -4.04
C SER A 171 22.45 2.88 -3.05
N GLN A 172 22.55 3.83 -2.10
CA GLN A 172 23.53 3.79 -1.01
C GLN A 172 23.28 2.58 -0.11
N VAL A 173 22.03 2.36 0.32
CA VAL A 173 21.64 1.18 1.11
C VAL A 173 22.02 -0.10 0.36
N LEU A 174 21.69 -0.22 -0.93
CA LEU A 174 22.06 -1.40 -1.72
C LEU A 174 23.58 -1.61 -1.78
N SER A 175 24.36 -0.53 -1.98
CA SER A 175 25.82 -0.61 -2.04
C SER A 175 26.45 -1.07 -0.73
N GLN A 176 25.90 -0.66 0.42
CA GLN A 176 26.34 -1.11 1.73
C GLN A 176 26.04 -2.60 1.97
N ILE A 177 24.88 -3.07 1.52
CA ILE A 177 24.49 -4.49 1.66
C ILE A 177 25.38 -5.39 0.81
N GLN A 178 25.75 -4.92 -0.39
CA GLN A 178 26.64 -5.64 -1.30
C GLN A 178 28.12 -5.55 -0.90
N HIS A 179 28.46 -4.73 0.09
CA HIS A 179 29.85 -4.55 0.50
C HIS A 179 30.37 -5.83 1.20
N PRO A 180 31.53 -6.37 0.82
CA PRO A 180 32.04 -7.64 1.36
C PRO A 180 32.31 -7.64 2.87
N ALA A 181 32.47 -6.46 3.47
CA ALA A 181 32.69 -6.30 4.90
C ALA A 181 31.42 -6.51 5.73
N THR A 182 30.24 -6.43 5.11
CA THR A 182 28.94 -6.61 5.73
C THR A 182 28.69 -8.12 5.77
N ASN A 183 29.05 -8.77 6.87
CA ASN A 183 29.04 -10.23 7.04
C ASN A 183 27.60 -10.81 7.13
N ILE A 184 26.82 -10.67 6.05
CA ILE A 184 25.41 -11.02 5.95
C ILE A 184 25.27 -12.43 5.37
N PRO A 185 24.47 -13.34 5.98
CA PRO A 185 24.16 -14.63 5.39
C PRO A 185 23.57 -14.50 3.98
N SER A 186 23.99 -15.35 3.04
CA SER A 186 23.61 -15.23 1.62
C SER A 186 22.10 -15.19 1.37
N HIS A 187 21.30 -15.88 2.19
CA HIS A 187 19.84 -15.89 2.07
C HIS A 187 19.18 -14.58 2.55
N HIS A 188 19.73 -13.91 3.57
CA HIS A 188 19.31 -12.56 3.97
C HIS A 188 19.72 -11.54 2.90
N HIS A 189 20.95 -11.66 2.37
CA HIS A 189 21.45 -10.79 1.31
C HIS A 189 20.53 -10.80 0.08
N ALA A 190 20.08 -11.97 -0.36
CA ALA A 190 19.12 -12.10 -1.46
C ALA A 190 17.77 -11.42 -1.14
N ALA A 191 17.24 -11.64 0.07
CA ALA A 191 15.98 -11.05 0.51
C ALA A 191 16.01 -9.52 0.54
N TYR A 192 17.10 -8.94 1.05
CA TYR A 192 17.35 -7.50 1.06
C TYR A 192 17.45 -6.93 -0.35
N THR A 193 18.25 -7.57 -1.20
CA THR A 193 18.49 -7.12 -2.58
C THR A 193 17.19 -7.05 -3.36
N VAL A 194 16.37 -8.11 -3.31
CA VAL A 194 15.06 -8.15 -4.00
C VAL A 194 14.13 -7.05 -3.48
N SER A 195 14.12 -6.80 -2.17
CA SER A 195 13.22 -5.82 -1.53
C SER A 195 13.56 -4.39 -1.91
N ILE A 196 14.85 -4.03 -1.98
CA ILE A 196 15.31 -2.70 -2.42
C ILE A 196 15.14 -2.54 -3.93
N GLN A 197 15.42 -3.59 -4.70
CA GLN A 197 15.41 -3.51 -6.15
C GLN A 197 14.04 -3.13 -6.70
N TYR A 198 12.95 -3.54 -6.04
CA TYR A 198 11.61 -3.06 -6.37
C TYR A 198 11.52 -1.52 -6.37
N ILE A 199 12.02 -0.85 -5.32
CA ILE A 199 12.03 0.63 -5.28
C ILE A 199 12.91 1.16 -6.39
N LEU A 200 14.13 0.65 -6.53
CA LEU A 200 15.07 1.17 -7.53
C LEU A 200 14.51 1.08 -8.95
N GLU A 201 13.73 0.04 -9.25
CA GLU A 201 13.08 -0.14 -10.54
C GLU A 201 11.82 0.73 -10.70
N LYS A 202 10.95 0.77 -9.69
CA LYS A 202 9.65 1.46 -9.74
C LYS A 202 9.70 2.95 -9.48
N PHE A 203 10.75 3.42 -8.81
CA PHE A 203 11.02 4.82 -8.50
C PHE A 203 12.17 5.37 -9.36
N ASP A 204 12.49 4.67 -10.45
CA ASP A 204 13.40 5.19 -11.46
C ASP A 204 12.74 6.37 -12.19
N ALA A 205 13.12 7.59 -11.83
CA ALA A 205 12.61 8.81 -12.45
C ALA A 205 12.77 8.85 -13.98
N SER A 206 13.68 8.07 -14.58
CA SER A 206 13.81 7.94 -16.05
C SER A 206 12.74 7.06 -16.68
N LYS A 207 12.10 6.20 -15.88
CA LYS A 207 11.02 5.29 -16.27
C LYS A 207 9.64 5.78 -15.80
N CYS A 208 9.61 6.69 -14.82
CA CYS A 208 8.40 7.32 -14.33
C CYS A 208 7.97 8.50 -15.22
N PRO A 209 6.73 8.55 -15.72
CA PRO A 209 6.17 9.77 -16.27
C PRO A 209 6.31 10.89 -15.24
N HIS A 210 6.77 12.07 -15.67
CA HIS A 210 6.83 13.28 -14.83
C HIS A 210 7.80 13.18 -13.64
N GLY A 211 8.61 12.12 -13.59
CA GLY A 211 9.56 11.88 -12.51
C GLY A 211 8.91 11.61 -11.17
N ARG A 212 7.65 11.12 -11.13
CA ARG A 212 6.96 10.69 -9.91
C ARG A 212 6.56 9.21 -9.97
N PRO A 213 6.69 8.46 -8.87
CA PRO A 213 6.25 7.08 -8.80
C PRO A 213 4.74 7.06 -8.70
N ASP A 214 4.14 6.10 -9.38
CA ASP A 214 2.71 5.87 -9.30
C ASP A 214 2.22 5.61 -7.85
N MET A 215 1.05 6.15 -7.52
CA MET A 215 0.37 5.94 -6.25
C MET A 215 0.19 4.44 -5.95
N GLY A 216 -0.25 3.64 -6.92
CA GLY A 216 -0.39 2.19 -6.75
C GLY A 216 0.94 1.51 -6.41
N ALA A 217 2.02 1.87 -7.09
CA ALA A 217 3.36 1.35 -6.85
C ALA A 217 3.89 1.71 -5.47
N ILE A 218 3.59 2.91 -4.96
CA ILE A 218 3.91 3.29 -3.58
C ILE A 218 3.08 2.44 -2.61
N LEU A 219 1.75 2.53 -2.69
CA LEU A 219 0.85 1.94 -1.67
C LEU A 219 0.94 0.42 -1.62
N LEU A 220 1.18 -0.25 -2.75
CA LEU A 220 1.24 -1.70 -2.86
C LEU A 220 2.65 -2.28 -2.68
N TRP A 221 3.69 -1.45 -2.50
CA TRP A 221 5.06 -1.95 -2.38
C TRP A 221 5.24 -3.05 -1.31
N PRO A 222 4.68 -2.93 -0.09
CA PRO A 222 4.88 -3.95 0.95
C PRO A 222 4.35 -5.34 0.59
N LEU A 223 3.45 -5.43 -0.38
CA LEU A 223 2.90 -6.70 -0.85
C LEU A 223 3.97 -7.55 -1.56
N PHE A 224 5.00 -6.92 -2.12
CA PHE A 224 6.00 -7.57 -2.96
C PHE A 224 7.26 -8.04 -2.23
N PHE A 225 7.36 -7.85 -0.91
CA PHE A 225 8.52 -8.37 -0.18
C PHE A 225 8.65 -9.90 -0.31
N PRO A 226 9.85 -10.49 -0.25
CA PRO A 226 9.97 -11.92 -0.07
C PRO A 226 9.55 -12.32 1.35
N GLU A 227 9.11 -13.57 1.55
CA GLU A 227 8.72 -14.08 2.87
C GLU A 227 9.86 -13.98 3.88
N THR A 228 11.08 -14.28 3.45
CA THR A 228 12.30 -14.13 4.25
C THR A 228 12.52 -12.70 4.75
N PHE A 229 12.28 -11.68 3.92
CA PHE A 229 12.38 -10.28 4.34
C PHE A 229 11.28 -9.90 5.34
N VAL A 230 10.07 -10.42 5.15
CA VAL A 230 8.99 -10.22 6.11
C VAL A 230 9.35 -10.82 7.48
N THR A 231 9.90 -12.03 7.51
CA THR A 231 10.38 -12.65 8.77
C THR A 231 11.45 -11.80 9.44
N LEU A 232 12.43 -11.31 8.67
CA LEU A 232 13.48 -10.42 9.19
C LEU A 232 12.93 -9.12 9.77
N LEU A 233 11.94 -8.50 9.11
CA LEU A 233 11.24 -7.34 9.65
C LEU A 233 10.53 -7.64 10.97
N GLN A 234 9.88 -8.79 11.07
CA GLN A 234 9.19 -9.23 12.30
C GLN A 234 10.17 -9.52 13.44
N GLU A 235 11.36 -10.03 13.11
CA GLU A 235 12.48 -10.26 14.05
C GLU A 235 13.22 -8.96 14.42
N ARG A 236 12.76 -7.80 13.92
CA ARG A 236 13.37 -6.48 14.11
C ARG A 236 14.81 -6.39 13.61
N ASP A 237 15.15 -7.16 12.58
CA ASP A 237 16.44 -7.05 11.92
C ASP A 237 16.68 -5.61 11.45
N LEU A 238 17.87 -5.08 11.77
CA LEU A 238 18.21 -3.69 11.51
C LEU A 238 18.19 -3.37 10.01
N ILE A 239 18.80 -4.22 9.19
CA ILE A 239 18.93 -3.98 7.75
C ILE A 239 17.55 -4.03 7.10
N ALA A 240 16.72 -4.99 7.49
CA ALA A 240 15.33 -5.09 7.02
C ALA A 240 14.56 -3.80 7.33
N ARG A 241 14.69 -3.27 8.54
CA ARG A 241 14.07 -2.00 8.94
C ARG A 241 14.63 -0.80 8.19
N VAL A 242 15.95 -0.71 7.99
CA VAL A 242 16.58 0.34 7.17
C VAL A 242 16.03 0.34 5.75
N ILE A 243 15.84 -0.84 5.16
CA ILE A 243 15.22 -0.97 3.84
C ILE A 243 13.77 -0.52 3.89
N PHE A 244 13.02 -0.96 4.90
CA PHE A 244 11.61 -0.63 5.03
C PHE A 244 11.35 0.85 5.36
N LEU A 245 12.32 1.58 5.93
CA LEU A 245 12.28 3.04 6.09
C LEU A 245 12.20 3.81 4.77
N LEU A 246 12.55 3.18 3.64
CA LEU A 246 12.29 3.77 2.33
C LEU A 246 10.77 3.89 2.07
N TYR A 247 9.91 3.16 2.78
CA TYR A 247 8.46 3.17 2.59
C TYR A 247 7.82 4.44 3.12
N PRO A 248 8.00 4.81 4.41
CA PRO A 248 7.51 6.08 4.92
C PRO A 248 8.05 7.28 4.13
N LEU A 249 9.29 7.21 3.66
CA LEU A 249 9.85 8.24 2.78
C LEU A 249 9.02 8.35 1.49
N THR A 250 8.74 7.26 0.80
CA THR A 250 7.93 7.31 -0.44
C THR A 250 6.48 7.72 -0.19
N LEU A 251 5.88 7.36 0.94
CA LEU A 251 4.54 7.82 1.34
C LEU A 251 4.43 9.34 1.48
N HIS A 252 5.54 10.05 1.74
CA HIS A 252 5.55 11.52 1.79
C HIS A 252 5.09 12.16 0.46
N PHE A 253 5.27 11.49 -0.68
CA PHE A 253 4.77 12.00 -1.97
C PHE A 253 3.24 12.06 -2.03
N LEU A 254 2.58 11.31 -1.16
CA LEU A 254 1.13 11.19 -1.08
C LEU A 254 0.56 11.89 0.16
N LYS A 255 1.34 12.73 0.86
CA LYS A 255 0.91 13.37 2.11
C LYS A 255 -0.38 14.21 1.98
N ASP A 256 -0.58 14.81 0.81
CA ASP A 256 -1.76 15.66 0.55
C ASP A 256 -3.02 14.81 0.26
N THR A 257 -2.86 13.51 0.00
CA THR A 257 -3.97 12.59 -0.25
C THR A 257 -4.75 12.31 1.02
N TRP A 258 -6.09 12.42 0.97
CA TRP A 258 -6.98 12.38 2.15
C TRP A 258 -6.86 11.14 3.03
N PHE A 259 -6.41 10.01 2.49
CA PHE A 259 -6.26 8.76 3.24
C PHE A 259 -4.83 8.50 3.72
N VAL A 260 -3.79 9.14 3.16
CA VAL A 260 -2.39 8.92 3.57
C VAL A 260 -1.97 9.88 4.68
N GLY A 261 -1.97 11.20 4.42
CA GLY A 261 -1.65 12.21 5.43
C GLY A 261 -0.25 12.05 6.03
N ASP A 262 -0.18 12.09 7.36
CA ASP A 262 1.03 11.99 8.20
C ASP A 262 1.51 10.54 8.41
N LEU A 263 0.97 9.56 7.68
CA LEU A 263 1.31 8.15 7.86
C LEU A 263 2.82 7.89 7.70
N GLY A 264 3.47 8.51 6.71
CA GLY A 264 4.91 8.35 6.49
C GLY A 264 5.74 8.77 7.71
N GLU A 265 5.45 9.93 8.28
CA GLU A 265 6.17 10.44 9.47
C GLU A 265 5.99 9.52 10.68
N ARG A 266 4.76 9.04 10.89
CA ARG A 266 4.44 8.12 12.00
C ARG A 266 5.13 6.78 11.86
N LEU A 267 5.10 6.19 10.66
CA LEU A 267 5.75 4.92 10.40
C LEU A 267 7.27 5.03 10.51
N GLY A 268 7.87 6.13 10.04
CA GLY A 268 9.30 6.39 10.22
C GLY A 268 9.69 6.43 11.70
N SER A 269 8.85 7.08 12.53
CA SER A 269 9.06 7.16 13.98
C SER A 269 8.88 5.81 14.70
N GLU A 270 7.98 4.95 14.22
CA GLU A 270 7.76 3.61 14.77
C GLU A 270 8.96 2.67 14.47
N LEU A 271 9.56 2.82 13.29
CA LEU A 271 10.62 1.95 12.79
C LEU A 271 12.01 2.29 13.31
N ILE A 272 12.23 3.42 13.98
CA ILE A 272 13.51 3.78 14.61
C ILE A 272 13.24 4.11 16.07
N SER A 273 13.63 3.21 16.98
CA SER A 273 13.63 3.54 18.40
C SER A 273 14.84 4.44 18.70
N PRO A 274 14.67 5.59 19.36
CA PRO A 274 15.75 6.54 19.62
C PRO A 274 16.87 6.00 20.52
N GLU A 275 16.64 4.85 21.17
CA GLU A 275 17.57 4.21 22.11
C GLU A 275 18.38 3.06 21.49
N GLU A 276 18.19 2.77 20.20
CA GLU A 276 18.81 1.62 19.56
C GLU A 276 20.26 1.91 19.14
N HIS A 277 21.18 1.00 19.46
CA HIS A 277 22.57 1.12 19.06
C HIS A 277 22.71 0.87 17.56
N ILE A 278 22.67 1.94 16.78
CA ILE A 278 22.87 1.91 15.33
C ILE A 278 24.37 1.73 15.06
N PRO A 279 24.79 0.67 14.35
CA PRO A 279 26.16 0.50 13.90
C PRO A 279 26.62 1.73 13.08
N PRO A 280 27.86 2.19 13.24
CA PRO A 280 28.34 3.43 12.65
C PRO A 280 28.23 3.46 11.12
N GLU A 281 28.33 2.31 10.46
CA GLU A 281 28.14 2.15 9.00
C GLU A 281 26.73 2.53 8.50
N TRP A 282 25.72 2.50 9.37
CA TRP A 282 24.34 2.90 9.07
C TRP A 282 23.99 4.30 9.58
N GLY A 283 24.83 4.88 10.44
CA GLY A 283 24.56 6.17 11.08
C GLY A 283 24.49 7.34 10.09
N GLU A 284 25.35 7.36 9.07
CA GLU A 284 25.33 8.40 8.03
C GLU A 284 24.06 8.30 7.16
N ILE A 285 23.68 7.08 6.77
CA ILE A 285 22.47 6.82 5.97
C ILE A 285 21.21 7.22 6.74
N LEU A 286 21.10 6.81 8.01
CA LEU A 286 19.95 7.14 8.85
C LEU A 286 19.89 8.64 9.20
N GLY A 287 21.04 9.33 9.28
CA GLY A 287 21.07 10.79 9.45
C GLY A 287 20.59 11.59 8.24
N THR A 288 20.49 10.94 7.07
CA THR A 288 19.98 11.55 5.83
C THR A 288 18.52 11.23 5.52
N MET A 289 17.89 10.34 6.31
CA MET A 289 16.48 9.93 6.20
C MET A 289 15.56 10.88 6.96
#